data_AF-A0A7Y0TQZ2-F1
#
_entry.id   AF-A0A7Y0TQZ2-F1
#
_cell.length_a   1.000
_cell.length_b   1.000
_cell.length_c   1.000
_cell.angle_alpha   90.00
_cell.angle_beta   90.00
_cell.angle_gamma   90.00
#
_symmetry.space_group_name_H-M   'P 1'
#
loop_
_entity.id
_entity.type
_entity.pdbx_description
1 polymer ?
#
loop_
_entity_poly.entity_id
_entity_poly.type
_entity_poly.pdbx_seq_one_letter_code
_entity_poly.pdbx_strand_id
1 'polypeptide(L)'
;MPDEELEQFKTDINLTEFAASRGYGLDNRESSRNSAVMRHPDGDKIIVAKNEANANWIFFSVRNDRDNGTIIDFVQQRGGGSLGRVRQKLRDWIGSPRPALPIASY
;
A
#
# COMPACT_ATOMS: atom_id res chain seq x y z
N MET A 1 20.88 10.13 -0.77
CA MET A 1 20.58 10.75 0.56
C MET A 1 19.51 9.92 1.28
N PRO A 2 19.37 9.92 2.63
CA PRO A 2 18.35 9.11 3.34
C PRO A 2 16.91 9.32 2.84
N ASP A 3 16.61 10.51 2.33
CA ASP A 3 15.29 10.86 1.81
C ASP A 3 15.02 10.28 0.41
N GLU A 4 16.07 10.10 -0.38
CA GLU A 4 15.98 9.57 -1.76
C GLU A 4 15.46 8.13 -1.78
N GLU A 5 15.90 7.30 -0.85
CA GLU A 5 15.39 5.94 -0.70
C GLU A 5 13.90 5.92 -0.36
N LEU A 6 13.45 6.84 0.51
CA LEU A 6 12.05 6.95 0.86
C LEU A 6 11.21 7.39 -0.34
N GLU A 7 11.72 8.30 -1.17
CA GLU A 7 11.06 8.67 -2.43
C GLU A 7 11.00 7.49 -3.41
N GLN A 8 12.09 6.74 -3.59
CA GLN A 8 12.11 5.54 -4.44
C GLN A 8 11.10 4.49 -3.97
N PHE A 9 10.96 4.28 -2.66
CA PHE A 9 9.94 3.36 -2.15
C PHE A 9 8.52 3.76 -2.56
N LYS A 10 8.20 5.07 -2.59
CA LYS A 10 6.88 5.56 -2.96
C LYS A 10 6.55 5.30 -4.43
N THR A 11 7.55 5.31 -5.32
CA THR A 11 7.34 5.10 -6.76
C THR A 11 7.43 3.62 -7.17
N ASP A 12 8.37 2.89 -6.58
CA ASP A 12 8.80 1.59 -7.08
C ASP A 12 8.05 0.42 -6.43
N ILE A 13 7.56 0.61 -5.20
CA ILE A 13 6.80 -0.42 -4.49
C ILE A 13 5.33 -0.29 -4.86
N ASN A 14 4.82 -1.26 -5.63
CA ASN A 14 3.40 -1.37 -5.90
C ASN A 14 2.62 -1.60 -4.59
N LEU A 15 1.86 -0.59 -4.19
CA LEU A 15 1.12 -0.60 -2.93
C LEU A 15 0.00 -1.65 -2.91
N THR A 16 -0.53 -2.05 -4.06
CA THR A 16 -1.54 -3.13 -4.11
C THR A 16 -0.94 -4.49 -3.77
N GLU A 17 0.25 -4.81 -4.31
CA GLU A 17 0.97 -6.05 -4.01
C GLU A 17 1.42 -6.07 -2.53
N PHE A 18 1.90 -4.92 -2.03
CA PHE A 18 2.27 -4.82 -0.64
C PHE A 18 1.07 -4.99 0.29
N ALA A 19 -0.05 -4.33 0.02
CA ALA A 19 -1.28 -4.50 0.80
C ALA A 19 -1.79 -5.94 0.74
N ALA A 20 -1.70 -6.61 -0.42
CA ALA A 20 -2.05 -8.03 -0.53
C ALA A 20 -1.20 -8.93 0.37
N SER A 21 0.11 -8.65 0.50
CA SER A 21 0.98 -9.35 1.46
C SER A 21 0.56 -9.16 2.93
N ARG A 22 -0.28 -8.16 3.21
CA ARG A 22 -0.87 -7.87 4.52
C ARG A 22 -2.30 -8.37 4.68
N GLY A 23 -2.78 -9.19 3.76
CA GLY A 23 -4.11 -9.82 3.83
C GLY A 23 -5.23 -9.08 3.10
N TYR A 24 -4.92 -8.00 2.39
CA TYR A 24 -5.92 -7.29 1.60
C TYR A 24 -6.23 -8.05 0.30
N GLY A 25 -7.51 -8.22 -0.01
CA GLY A 25 -7.99 -8.74 -1.29
C GLY A 25 -8.45 -7.62 -2.22
N LEU A 26 -8.19 -7.77 -3.51
CA LEU A 26 -8.66 -6.87 -4.56
C LEU A 26 -10.16 -7.06 -4.80
N ASP A 27 -10.92 -5.97 -4.69
CA ASP A 27 -12.33 -5.91 -5.08
C ASP A 27 -12.43 -5.46 -6.53
N ASN A 28 -12.46 -6.42 -7.46
CA ASN A 28 -12.53 -6.14 -8.90
C ASN A 28 -13.81 -5.41 -9.32
N ARG A 29 -14.89 -5.52 -8.54
CA ARG A 29 -16.19 -4.94 -8.90
C ARG A 29 -16.23 -3.45 -8.63
N GLU A 30 -15.54 -3.00 -7.58
CA GLU A 30 -15.42 -1.59 -7.23
C GLU A 30 -14.11 -0.94 -7.71
N SER A 31 -13.17 -1.75 -8.20
CA SER A 31 -11.95 -1.24 -8.84
C SER A 31 -12.23 -0.67 -10.22
N SER A 32 -11.36 0.26 -10.64
CA SER A 32 -11.38 0.88 -11.96
C SER A 32 -10.00 0.80 -12.60
N ARG A 33 -9.87 1.31 -13.82
CA ARG A 33 -8.56 1.45 -14.49
C ARG A 33 -7.58 2.33 -13.69
N ASN A 34 -8.09 3.32 -12.96
CA ASN A 34 -7.27 4.34 -12.32
C ASN A 34 -7.06 4.09 -10.82
N SER A 35 -7.83 3.18 -10.22
CA SER A 35 -7.78 2.89 -8.79
C SER A 35 -8.17 1.45 -8.48
N ALA A 36 -7.46 0.84 -7.54
CA ALA A 36 -7.78 -0.47 -6.99
C ALA A 36 -8.49 -0.29 -5.65
N VAL A 37 -9.63 -0.93 -5.47
CA VAL A 37 -10.30 -1.05 -4.17
C VAL A 37 -9.83 -2.35 -3.53
N MET A 38 -9.33 -2.27 -2.29
CA MET A 38 -8.88 -3.46 -1.56
C MET A 38 -9.56 -3.57 -0.20
N ARG A 39 -9.90 -4.80 0.20
CA ARG A 39 -10.61 -5.12 1.44
C ARG A 39 -9.82 -6.08 2.30
N HIS A 40 -9.80 -5.83 3.60
CA HIS A 40 -9.21 -6.73 4.57
C HIS A 40 -10.31 -7.46 5.38
N PRO A 41 -10.10 -8.72 5.81
CA PRO A 41 -11.09 -9.47 6.58
C PRO A 41 -11.55 -8.84 7.90
N ASP A 42 -10.79 -7.90 8.47
CA ASP A 42 -11.16 -7.14 9.67
C ASP A 42 -12.17 -6.00 9.38
N GLY A 43 -12.57 -5.81 8.12
CA GLY A 43 -13.51 -4.79 7.69
C GLY A 43 -12.88 -3.50 7.15
N ASP A 44 -11.54 -3.39 7.15
CA ASP A 44 -10.86 -2.27 6.52
C ASP A 44 -11.05 -2.29 5.00
N LYS A 45 -11.18 -1.09 4.42
CA LYS A 45 -11.37 -0.87 3.00
C LYS A 45 -10.53 0.32 2.58
N ILE A 46 -9.57 0.07 1.71
CA ILE A 46 -8.67 1.09 1.17
C ILE A 46 -8.87 1.22 -0.33
N ILE A 47 -8.60 2.41 -0.85
CA ILE A 47 -8.48 2.67 -2.27
C ILE A 47 -7.03 3.03 -2.55
N VAL A 48 -6.42 2.35 -3.51
CA VAL A 48 -5.02 2.49 -3.91
C VAL A 48 -4.98 3.05 -5.33
N ALA A 49 -4.14 4.06 -5.56
CA ALA A 49 -3.97 4.68 -6.86
C ALA A 49 -2.50 5.07 -7.08
N LYS A 50 -2.17 5.40 -8.33
CA LYS A 50 -0.88 5.98 -8.70
C LYS A 50 -1.08 7.46 -9.00
N ASN A 51 -0.38 8.33 -8.29
CA ASN A 51 -0.46 9.77 -8.48
C ASN A 51 0.17 10.16 -9.83
N GLU A 52 -0.60 10.79 -10.71
CA GLU A 52 -0.16 11.12 -12.07
C GLU A 52 0.97 12.18 -12.11
N ALA A 53 1.06 13.06 -11.10
CA ALA A 53 2.02 14.16 -11.08
C ALA A 53 3.44 13.72 -10.69
N ASN A 54 3.58 12.69 -9.84
CA ASN A 54 4.86 12.26 -9.29
C ASN A 54 5.08 10.74 -9.31
N ALA A 55 4.16 9.98 -9.90
CA ALA A 55 4.18 8.52 -9.97
C ALA A 55 4.18 7.79 -8.62
N ASN A 56 3.93 8.48 -7.50
CA ASN A 56 3.86 7.85 -6.18
C ASN A 56 2.61 6.97 -6.07
N TRP A 57 2.78 5.80 -5.48
CA TRP A 57 1.67 5.01 -4.99
C TRP A 57 1.09 5.66 -3.74
N ILE A 58 -0.23 5.86 -3.77
CA ILE A 58 -0.99 6.44 -2.68
C ILE A 58 -2.17 5.55 -2.31
N PHE A 59 -2.61 5.66 -1.07
CA PHE A 59 -3.85 5.06 -0.62
C PHE A 59 -4.66 6.03 0.25
N PHE A 60 -5.94 5.71 0.38
CA PHE A 60 -6.81 6.29 1.40
C PHE A 60 -7.74 5.21 1.95
N SER A 61 -7.93 5.20 3.26
CA SER A 61 -8.96 4.41 3.91
C SER A 61 -10.33 5.04 3.71
N VAL A 62 -11.33 4.21 3.44
CA VAL A 62 -12.75 4.61 3.40
C VAL A 62 -13.33 4.70 4.81
N ARG A 63 -12.64 4.15 5.82
CA ARG A 63 -13.11 4.05 7.20
C ARG A 63 -12.51 5.10 8.13
N ASN A 64 -11.32 5.63 7.82
CA ASN A 64 -10.60 6.57 8.66
C ASN A 64 -9.88 7.62 7.78
N ASP A 65 -10.30 8.87 7.88
CA ASP A 65 -9.77 9.98 7.08
C ASP A 65 -8.32 10.35 7.42
N ARG A 66 -7.80 9.94 8.58
CA ARG A 66 -6.39 10.10 8.97
C ARG A 66 -5.50 8.96 8.46
N ASP A 67 -6.11 7.93 7.88
CA ASP A 67 -5.42 6.76 7.37
C ASP A 67 -5.32 6.80 5.85
N ASN A 68 -4.36 7.60 5.41
CA ASN A 68 -4.08 7.85 4.00
C ASN A 68 -2.61 8.23 3.83
N GLY A 69 -2.14 8.26 2.59
CA GLY A 69 -0.79 8.70 2.24
C GLY A 69 -0.12 7.71 1.31
N THR A 70 1.15 7.47 1.52
CA THR A 70 2.01 6.61 0.69
C THR A 70 2.24 5.25 1.35
N ILE A 71 3.05 4.39 0.72
CA ILE A 71 3.52 3.14 1.31
C ILE A 71 4.20 3.34 2.68
N ILE A 72 4.87 4.47 2.91
CA ILE A 72 5.52 4.77 4.19
C ILE A 72 4.46 4.92 5.27
N ASP A 73 3.47 5.77 5.01
CA ASP A 73 2.35 6.04 5.92
C ASP A 73 1.57 4.76 6.19
N PHE A 74 1.28 3.98 5.14
CA PHE A 74 0.62 2.67 5.25
C PHE A 74 1.34 1.76 6.24
N VAL A 75 2.67 1.61 6.09
CA VAL A 75 3.47 0.77 7.00
C VAL A 75 3.48 1.34 8.41
N GLN A 76 3.65 2.66 8.58
CA GLN A 76 3.66 3.27 9.91
C GLN A 76 2.36 3.02 10.66
N GLN A 77 1.22 3.24 10.00
CA GLN A 77 -0.10 3.09 10.58
C GLN A 77 -0.47 1.64 10.89
N ARG A 78 0.15 0.67 10.22
CA ARG A 78 0.01 -0.77 10.53
C ARG A 78 1.15 -1.32 11.39
N GLY A 79 1.62 -0.52 12.36
CA GLY A 79 2.61 -0.94 13.36
C GLY A 79 4.06 -0.92 12.86
N GLY A 80 4.36 -0.07 11.87
CA GLY A 80 5.71 0.16 11.35
C GLY A 80 6.60 0.96 12.30
N GLY A 81 6.02 1.85 13.10
CA GLY A 81 6.75 2.67 14.06
C GLY A 81 7.64 3.73 13.39
N SER A 82 8.90 3.82 13.81
CA SER A 82 9.85 4.82 13.31
C SER A 82 10.23 4.59 11.84
N LEU A 83 10.68 5.66 11.15
CA LEU A 83 11.14 5.57 9.75
C LEU A 83 12.27 4.55 9.55
N GLY A 84 13.14 4.36 10.55
CA GLY A 84 14.20 3.34 10.48
C GLY A 84 13.64 1.92 10.37
N ARG A 85 12.55 1.62 11.11
CA ARG A 85 11.88 0.32 11.04
C ARG A 85 11.05 0.17 9.78
N VAL A 86 10.43 1.25 9.29
CA VAL A 86 9.76 1.27 7.99
C VAL A 86 10.74 0.91 6.87
N ARG A 87 11.93 1.53 6.84
CA ARG A 87 12.96 1.21 5.84
C ARG A 87 13.35 -0.26 5.86
N GLN A 88 13.59 -0.84 7.04
CA GLN A 88 13.90 -2.27 7.16
C GLN A 88 12.79 -3.14 6.55
N LYS A 89 11.53 -2.90 6.94
CA LYS A 89 10.38 -3.64 6.40
C LYS A 89 10.24 -3.54 4.87
N LEU A 90 10.50 -2.36 4.30
CA LEU A 90 10.38 -2.13 2.86
C LEU A 90 11.56 -2.70 2.07
N ARG A 91 12.78 -2.69 2.62
CA ARG A 91 13.94 -3.38 2.04
C ARG A 91 13.73 -4.89 1.99
N ASP A 92 13.25 -5.48 3.09
CA ASP A 92 12.94 -6.91 3.15
C ASP A 92 11.89 -7.30 2.09
N TRP A 93 10.90 -6.44 1.86
CA TRP A 93 9.90 -6.63 0.82
C TRP A 93 10.51 -6.58 -0.59
N ILE A 94 11.43 -5.67 -0.89
CA ILE A 94 12.06 -5.58 -2.22
C ILE A 94 12.78 -6.88 -2.60
N GLY A 95 13.39 -7.56 -1.63
CA GLY A 95 14.03 -8.87 -1.84
C GLY A 95 13.09 -10.08 -1.88
N SER A 96 11.78 -9.89 -1.70
CA SER A 96 10.80 -10.97 -1.54
C SER A 96 9.97 -11.22 -2.82
N PRO A 97 9.54 -12.47 -3.08
CA PRO A 97 8.59 -12.76 -4.15
C PRO A 97 7.29 -11.97 -4.01
N ARG A 98 6.72 -11.49 -5.14
CA ARG A 98 5.44 -10.78 -5.15
C ARG A 98 4.27 -11.79 -5.09
N PRO A 99 3.31 -11.62 -4.16
CA PRO A 99 2.13 -12.46 -4.11
C PRO A 99 1.21 -12.14 -5.31
N ALA A 100 0.47 -13.15 -5.76
CA ALA A 100 -0.69 -12.89 -6.61
C ALA A 100 -1.73 -12.10 -5.80
N LEU A 101 -2.41 -11.13 -6.43
CA LEU A 101 -3.46 -10.37 -5.76
C LEU A 101 -4.67 -11.29 -5.51
N PRO A 102 -5.02 -11.62 -4.25
CA PRO A 102 -6.20 -12.43 -3.99
C PRO A 102 -7.45 -11.61 -4.31
N ILE A 103 -8.44 -12.23 -4.95
CA ILE A 103 -9.71 -11.58 -5.25
C ILE A 103 -10.59 -11.67 -4.00
N ALA A 104 -10.99 -10.51 -3.47
CA ALA A 104 -11.91 -10.41 -2.36
C ALA A 104 -13.30 -10.90 -2.80
N SER A 105 -13.80 -11.96 -2.14
CA SER A 105 -15.15 -12.52 -2.35
C SER A 105 -16.02 -12.07 -1.18
N TYR A 106 -16.60 -10.87 -1.26
CA TYR A 106 -17.49 -10.34 -0.22
C TYR A 106 -18.82 -9.89 -0.84
#